data_AF-A0A6A5VD70-F1
#
_entry.id   AF-A0A6A5VD70-F1
#
_cell.length_a   1.000
_cell.length_b   1.000
_cell.length_c   1.000
_cell.angle_alpha   90.00
_cell.angle_beta   90.00
_cell.angle_gamma   90.00
#
_symmetry.space_group_name_H-M   'P 1'
#
loop_
_entity.id
_entity.type
_entity.pdbx_description
1 polymer ?
#
loop_
_entity_poly.entity_id
_entity_poly.type
_entity_poly.pdbx_seq_one_letter_code
_entity_poly.pdbx_strand_id
1 'polypeptide(L)'
;MASHELYTIHVPDAQIEKLKRKLEDADYPDELDTEEQWRYGAPLTDVKRLAEYWRTGFDWRKAESKMNELPNYRKKVSVDGFGDLDVHFLWQKSEVEGAIPLLFCHGWPGSFLEVTKLLPLLKGGDGKPTFHIVAPSLPNFGFSQRIAKPGFALEQYAQTCHRLMQDLGYAKYVTQGGDWGFYVTRIMGVLYPQHVLASHINMIRAHPPSFTLQPALALQHALTPYSPAETTAYRQLQATKPQTLAYAFASSPLALLAWIYEKLHDWTDAYPWTDDEVLTWVSVYYFSTAGPNAHIRIYYEAGHNPTTLVPSRERASEWVDSVKLGLAHFPREITVVPRAWGKTLGPVVHESVNKRGGHFAAWERPDVISRDLQGMFGKKGPLYKIVPGRSGY
;
A
#
# COMPACT_ATOMS: atom_id res chain seq x y z
N MET A 1 -25.67 -7.10 12.37
CA MET A 1 -24.31 -6.56 12.17
C MET A 1 -23.37 -7.74 12.19
N ALA A 2 -22.63 -8.02 11.11
CA ALA A 2 -21.65 -9.10 11.11
C ALA A 2 -20.55 -8.75 12.12
N SER A 3 -20.30 -9.65 13.08
CA SER A 3 -19.24 -9.47 14.08
C SER A 3 -17.87 -9.47 13.40
N HIS A 4 -16.99 -8.58 13.83
CA HIS A 4 -15.56 -8.72 13.58
C HIS A 4 -15.00 -9.64 14.65
N GLU A 5 -14.04 -10.47 14.27
CA GLU A 5 -13.40 -11.44 15.15
C GLU A 5 -11.93 -11.09 15.30
N LEU A 6 -11.37 -11.32 16.50
CA LEU A 6 -9.93 -11.27 16.69
C LEU A 6 -9.28 -12.31 15.79
N TYR A 7 -8.19 -11.94 15.14
CA TYR A 7 -7.46 -12.82 14.24
C TYR A 7 -6.04 -13.03 14.75
N THR A 8 -5.66 -14.30 14.88
CA THR A 8 -4.29 -14.69 15.18
C THR A 8 -3.70 -15.30 13.93
N ILE A 9 -2.63 -14.69 13.43
CA ILE A 9 -1.83 -15.23 12.33
C ILE A 9 -1.23 -16.54 12.80
N HIS A 10 -1.50 -17.61 12.07
CA HIS A 10 -0.94 -18.91 12.36
C HIS A 10 -0.69 -19.68 11.06
N VAL A 11 0.58 -19.74 10.67
CA VAL A 11 1.05 -20.55 9.54
C VAL A 11 1.36 -21.95 10.05
N PRO A 12 0.78 -23.03 9.50
CA PRO A 12 1.09 -24.39 9.91
C PRO A 12 2.57 -24.74 9.74
N ASP A 13 3.16 -25.48 10.68
CA ASP A 13 4.58 -25.92 10.62
C ASP A 13 4.92 -26.58 9.29
N ALA A 14 4.00 -27.39 8.75
CA ALA A 14 4.18 -28.06 7.46
C ALA A 14 4.44 -27.08 6.29
N GLN A 15 3.90 -25.85 6.33
CA GLN A 15 4.17 -24.83 5.30
C GLN A 15 5.56 -24.22 5.46
N ILE A 16 6.02 -24.01 6.70
CA ILE A 16 7.37 -23.52 7.00
C ILE A 16 8.41 -24.56 6.60
N GLU A 17 8.18 -25.82 6.93
CA GLU A 17 9.08 -26.91 6.51
C GLU A 17 9.06 -27.12 5.00
N LYS A 18 7.92 -26.89 4.33
CA LYS A 18 7.85 -26.89 2.86
C LYS A 18 8.66 -25.75 2.25
N LEU A 19 8.64 -24.55 2.84
CA LEU A 19 9.48 -23.43 2.41
C LEU A 19 10.97 -23.81 2.50
N LYS A 20 11.41 -24.32 3.65
CA LYS A 20 12.81 -24.71 3.87
C LYS A 20 13.29 -25.75 2.87
N ARG A 21 12.52 -26.82 2.63
CA ARG A 21 12.85 -27.83 1.60
C ARG A 21 12.97 -27.23 0.21
N LYS A 22 12.05 -26.34 -0.17
CA LYS A 22 12.11 -25.67 -1.48
C LYS A 22 13.32 -24.75 -1.64
N LEU A 23 13.81 -24.15 -0.56
CA LEU A 23 15.02 -23.32 -0.57
C LEU A 23 16.28 -24.20 -0.60
N GLU A 24 16.26 -25.35 0.06
CA GLU A 24 17.34 -26.35 0.03
C GLU A 24 17.54 -26.93 -1.37
N ASP A 25 16.44 -27.29 -2.04
CA ASP A 25 16.44 -27.87 -3.38
C ASP A 25 16.50 -26.81 -4.51
N ALA A 26 16.70 -25.53 -4.18
CA ALA A 26 16.60 -24.45 -5.16
C ALA A 26 17.83 -24.40 -6.08
N ASP A 27 17.57 -24.43 -7.39
CA ASP A 27 18.57 -24.06 -8.39
C ASP A 27 18.70 -22.55 -8.50
N TYR A 28 19.93 -22.08 -8.65
CA TYR A 28 20.26 -20.67 -8.83
C TYR A 28 20.70 -20.41 -10.28
N PRO A 29 20.29 -19.29 -10.89
CA PRO A 29 20.81 -18.89 -12.18
C PRO A 29 22.29 -18.49 -12.08
N ASP A 30 22.97 -18.45 -13.22
CA ASP A 30 24.22 -17.72 -13.37
C ASP A 30 23.97 -16.19 -13.37
N GLU A 31 25.05 -15.42 -13.31
CA GLU A 31 25.02 -13.96 -13.31
C GLU A 31 26.17 -13.45 -14.19
N LEU A 32 25.97 -12.32 -14.87
CA LEU A 32 27.01 -11.72 -15.72
C LEU A 32 28.15 -11.20 -14.85
N ASP A 33 29.40 -11.31 -15.31
CA ASP A 33 30.56 -10.76 -14.58
C ASP A 33 30.65 -9.24 -14.80
N THR A 34 29.98 -8.47 -13.94
CA THR A 34 29.94 -7.00 -13.99
C THR A 34 29.88 -6.38 -12.60
N GLU A 35 30.43 -5.17 -12.45
CA GLU A 35 30.30 -4.39 -11.22
C GLU A 35 28.90 -3.76 -11.07
N GLU A 36 28.13 -3.65 -12.16
CA GLU A 36 26.77 -3.05 -12.17
C GLU A 36 25.65 -4.10 -12.02
N GLN A 37 25.78 -5.07 -11.12
CA GLN A 37 24.81 -6.19 -11.00
C GLN A 37 23.36 -5.73 -10.84
N TRP A 38 23.12 -4.74 -9.98
CA TRP A 38 21.78 -4.18 -9.72
C TRP A 38 21.08 -3.62 -10.96
N ARG A 39 21.82 -3.26 -12.01
CA ARG A 39 21.23 -2.83 -13.30
C ARG A 39 20.47 -3.97 -14.01
N TYR A 40 20.80 -5.21 -13.68
CA TYR A 40 20.18 -6.43 -14.22
C TYR A 40 19.15 -7.06 -13.27
N GLY A 41 18.98 -6.50 -12.06
CA GLY A 41 18.04 -6.98 -11.04
C GLY A 41 18.74 -7.37 -9.73
N ALA A 42 18.04 -8.12 -8.88
CA ALA A 42 18.60 -8.57 -7.59
C ALA A 42 19.85 -9.46 -7.78
N PRO A 43 21.03 -9.09 -7.24
CA PRO A 43 22.25 -9.83 -7.45
C PRO A 43 22.20 -11.24 -6.88
N LEU A 44 22.92 -12.17 -7.54
CA LEU A 44 22.94 -13.57 -7.12
C LEU A 44 23.50 -13.73 -5.70
N THR A 45 24.51 -12.93 -5.35
CA THR A 45 25.16 -12.96 -4.03
C THR A 45 24.19 -12.60 -2.90
N ASP A 46 23.39 -11.55 -3.09
CA ASP A 46 22.34 -11.13 -2.16
C ASP A 46 21.24 -12.18 -2.02
N VAL A 47 20.73 -12.69 -3.14
CA VAL A 47 19.64 -13.66 -3.14
C VAL A 47 20.08 -14.98 -2.50
N LYS A 48 21.30 -15.46 -2.75
CA LYS A 48 21.87 -16.64 -2.07
C LYS A 48 21.99 -16.43 -0.56
N ARG A 49 22.53 -15.28 -0.14
CA ARG A 49 22.67 -14.94 1.28
C ARG A 49 21.32 -14.92 1.99
N LEU A 50 20.33 -14.24 1.42
CA LEU A 50 18.99 -14.15 1.98
C LEU A 50 18.26 -15.50 1.97
N ALA A 51 18.38 -16.29 0.90
CA ALA A 51 17.76 -17.61 0.82
C ALA A 51 18.35 -18.59 1.83
N GLU A 52 19.67 -18.58 2.02
CA GLU A 52 20.32 -19.41 3.04
C GLU A 52 19.89 -18.97 4.44
N TYR A 53 19.93 -17.68 4.73
CA TYR A 53 19.42 -17.17 6.01
C TYR A 53 17.94 -17.50 6.21
N TRP A 54 17.11 -17.43 5.16
CA TRP A 54 15.69 -17.78 5.25
C TRP A 54 15.46 -19.25 5.59
N ARG A 55 16.33 -20.12 5.09
CA ARG A 55 16.29 -21.57 5.34
C ARG A 55 16.74 -21.93 6.75
N THR A 56 17.86 -21.36 7.21
CA THR A 56 18.58 -21.86 8.39
C THR A 56 18.59 -20.91 9.59
N GLY A 57 18.44 -19.60 9.39
CA GLY A 57 18.57 -18.58 10.45
C GLY A 57 17.29 -17.82 10.78
N PHE A 58 16.44 -17.53 9.79
CA PHE A 58 15.23 -16.74 9.96
C PHE A 58 14.16 -17.51 10.74
N ASP A 59 13.68 -16.91 11.82
CA ASP A 59 12.63 -17.48 12.66
C ASP A 59 11.25 -16.86 12.33
N TRP A 60 10.47 -17.58 11.52
CA TRP A 60 9.10 -17.19 11.22
C TRP A 60 8.23 -17.11 12.48
N ARG A 61 8.41 -17.99 13.47
CA ARG A 61 7.57 -17.99 14.68
C ARG A 61 7.79 -16.72 15.50
N LYS A 62 9.02 -16.22 15.54
CA LYS A 62 9.33 -14.92 16.14
C LYS A 62 8.64 -13.77 15.39
N ALA A 63 8.73 -13.75 14.06
CA ALA A 63 8.07 -12.72 13.24
C ALA A 63 6.53 -12.78 13.37
N GLU A 64 5.96 -13.98 13.34
CA GLU A 64 4.54 -14.26 13.53
C GLU A 64 4.04 -13.81 14.90
N SER A 65 4.76 -14.15 15.98
CA SER A 65 4.44 -13.70 17.33
C SER A 65 4.41 -12.17 17.42
N LYS A 66 5.43 -11.51 16.87
CA LYS A 66 5.50 -10.03 16.86
C LYS A 66 4.34 -9.41 16.08
N MET A 67 3.95 -10.00 14.94
CA MET A 67 2.77 -9.54 14.19
C MET A 67 1.47 -9.76 14.97
N ASN A 68 1.38 -10.82 15.79
CA ASN A 68 0.22 -11.13 16.63
C ASN A 68 0.11 -10.24 17.88
N GLU A 69 1.14 -9.47 18.23
CA GLU A 69 1.01 -8.39 19.24
C GLU A 69 0.17 -7.21 18.73
N LEU A 70 -0.02 -7.11 17.42
CA LEU A 70 -0.84 -6.08 16.79
C LEU A 70 -2.33 -6.47 16.85
N PRO A 71 -3.25 -5.49 16.86
CA PRO A 71 -4.69 -5.75 16.93
C PRO A 71 -5.23 -6.19 15.56
N ASN A 72 -4.94 -7.43 15.17
CA ASN A 72 -5.42 -8.03 13.93
C ASN A 72 -6.85 -8.55 14.10
N TYR A 73 -7.67 -8.28 13.10
CA TYR A 73 -9.06 -8.70 13.04
C TYR A 73 -9.38 -9.29 11.69
N ARG A 74 -10.49 -10.03 11.66
CA ARG A 74 -11.03 -10.63 10.46
C ARG A 74 -12.54 -10.45 10.44
N LYS A 75 -13.09 -10.16 9.27
CA LYS A 75 -14.55 -10.11 9.08
C LYS A 75 -14.97 -10.34 7.64
N LYS A 76 -16.22 -10.78 7.49
CA LYS A 76 -16.91 -10.80 6.20
C LYS A 76 -17.29 -9.38 5.77
N VAL A 77 -16.96 -9.03 4.53
CA VAL A 77 -17.33 -7.77 3.89
C VAL A 77 -18.04 -8.10 2.58
N SER A 78 -19.27 -7.62 2.42
CA SER A 78 -20.05 -7.87 1.21
C SER A 78 -19.60 -6.94 0.07
N VAL A 79 -19.27 -7.53 -1.08
CA VAL A 79 -18.79 -6.84 -2.27
C VAL A 79 -19.65 -7.23 -3.47
N ASP A 80 -20.11 -6.23 -4.21
CA ASP A 80 -21.10 -6.40 -5.27
C ASP A 80 -20.51 -7.28 -6.39
N GLY A 81 -21.24 -8.33 -6.77
CA GLY A 81 -20.79 -9.29 -7.78
C GLY A 81 -19.73 -10.31 -7.32
N PHE A 82 -19.27 -10.22 -6.06
CA PHE A 82 -18.27 -11.12 -5.46
C PHE A 82 -18.72 -11.78 -4.14
N GLY A 83 -19.84 -11.33 -3.57
CA GLY A 83 -20.41 -11.89 -2.34
C GLY A 83 -19.64 -11.44 -1.10
N ASP A 84 -19.74 -12.24 -0.03
CA ASP A 84 -19.03 -11.95 1.22
C ASP A 84 -17.57 -12.42 1.13
N LEU A 85 -16.66 -11.47 1.28
CA LEU A 85 -15.23 -11.71 1.31
C LEU A 85 -14.71 -11.70 2.74
N ASP A 86 -13.88 -12.68 3.06
CA ASP A 86 -13.20 -12.73 4.34
C ASP A 86 -11.96 -11.81 4.32
N VAL A 87 -12.05 -10.67 5.00
CA VAL A 87 -11.06 -9.58 4.98
C VAL A 87 -10.32 -9.53 6.30
N HIS A 88 -8.99 -9.66 6.22
CA HIS A 88 -8.07 -9.36 7.30
C HIS A 88 -7.77 -7.85 7.37
N PHE A 89 -7.70 -7.30 8.56
CA PHE A 89 -7.32 -5.91 8.79
C PHE A 89 -6.71 -5.71 10.17
N LEU A 90 -5.73 -4.82 10.26
CA LEU A 90 -5.27 -4.28 11.54
C LEU A 90 -6.22 -3.15 11.96
N TRP A 91 -6.67 -3.17 13.22
CA TRP A 91 -7.51 -2.11 13.77
C TRP A 91 -7.00 -1.61 15.11
N GLN A 92 -6.16 -0.57 15.05
CA GLN A 92 -5.70 0.14 16.24
C GLN A 92 -6.76 1.15 16.65
N LYS A 93 -7.56 0.80 17.66
CA LYS A 93 -8.46 1.74 18.31
C LYS A 93 -7.65 2.71 19.18
N SER A 94 -8.00 4.00 19.12
CA SER A 94 -7.61 4.98 20.12
C SER A 94 -8.54 4.92 21.32
N GLU A 95 -8.02 5.25 22.49
CA GLU A 95 -8.79 5.38 23.73
C GLU A 95 -9.53 6.73 23.81
N VAL A 96 -9.20 7.67 22.93
CA VAL A 96 -9.85 8.98 22.85
C VAL A 96 -11.12 8.87 22.03
N GLU A 97 -12.26 9.22 22.63
CA GLU A 97 -13.58 9.17 21.97
C GLU A 97 -13.61 10.00 20.68
N GLY A 98 -12.97 11.18 20.69
CA GLY A 98 -12.87 12.07 19.55
C GLY A 98 -11.90 11.63 18.45
N ALA A 99 -11.25 10.47 18.54
CA ALA A 99 -10.22 10.04 17.59
C ALA A 99 -10.74 9.97 16.14
N ILE A 100 -9.89 10.40 15.20
CA ILE A 100 -10.25 10.51 13.79
C ILE A 100 -10.17 9.12 13.14
N PRO A 101 -11.25 8.62 12.50
CA PRO A 101 -11.18 7.36 11.76
C PRO A 101 -10.32 7.52 10.50
N LEU A 102 -9.24 6.77 10.42
CA LEU A 102 -8.28 6.78 9.32
C LEU A 102 -8.16 5.37 8.72
N LEU A 103 -8.46 5.25 7.44
CA LEU A 103 -8.15 4.07 6.65
C LEU A 103 -6.76 4.21 6.04
N PHE A 104 -5.84 3.30 6.39
CA PHE A 104 -4.53 3.17 5.74
C PHE A 104 -4.64 2.11 4.64
N CYS A 105 -4.29 2.46 3.40
CA CYS A 105 -4.37 1.56 2.26
C CYS A 105 -2.96 1.34 1.69
N HIS A 106 -2.48 0.09 1.76
CA HIS A 106 -1.14 -0.30 1.33
C HIS A 106 -1.05 -0.56 -0.19
N GLY A 107 0.17 -0.81 -0.66
CA GLY A 107 0.48 -1.09 -2.07
C GLY A 107 0.97 -2.51 -2.37
N TRP A 108 1.66 -2.64 -3.50
CA TRP A 108 2.49 -3.77 -3.91
C TRP A 108 3.94 -3.30 -4.15
N PRO A 109 4.97 -4.06 -3.71
CA PRO A 109 4.89 -5.32 -2.97
C PRO A 109 4.68 -5.10 -1.47
N GLY A 110 3.93 -4.09 -1.06
CA GLY A 110 3.61 -3.80 0.34
C GLY A 110 2.50 -4.65 0.98
N SER A 111 2.20 -4.39 2.25
CA SER A 111 1.13 -5.08 2.99
C SER A 111 0.66 -4.24 4.17
N PHE A 112 -0.26 -4.77 4.98
CA PHE A 112 -0.67 -4.14 6.24
C PHE A 112 0.52 -3.81 7.17
N LEU A 113 1.67 -4.49 7.02
CA LEU A 113 2.88 -4.17 7.77
C LEU A 113 3.34 -2.72 7.62
N GLU A 114 3.11 -2.09 6.46
CA GLU A 114 3.57 -0.71 6.20
C GLU A 114 3.07 0.31 7.23
N VAL A 115 1.89 0.07 7.83
CA VAL A 115 1.32 0.99 8.83
C VAL A 115 2.01 0.87 10.20
N THR A 116 2.71 -0.23 10.47
CA THR A 116 3.10 -0.60 11.85
C THR A 116 4.05 0.41 12.50
N LYS A 117 4.95 1.03 11.73
CA LYS A 117 5.84 2.10 12.20
C LYS A 117 5.11 3.44 12.44
N LEU A 118 3.91 3.63 11.88
CA LEU A 118 3.06 4.79 12.13
C LEU A 118 2.23 4.65 13.41
N LEU A 119 1.83 3.43 13.78
CA LEU A 119 0.94 3.18 14.92
C LEU A 119 1.40 3.88 16.21
N PRO A 120 2.66 3.76 16.68
CA PRO A 120 3.09 4.45 17.89
C PRO A 120 3.11 5.98 17.74
N LEU A 121 3.35 6.50 16.53
CA LEU A 121 3.44 7.94 16.28
C LEU A 121 2.07 8.62 16.20
N LEU A 122 0.99 7.86 16.00
CA LEU A 122 -0.37 8.36 15.80
C LEU A 122 -1.30 8.09 16.99
N LYS A 123 -0.76 7.64 18.14
CA LYS A 123 -1.53 7.46 19.38
C LYS A 123 -2.06 8.77 19.97
N GLY A 124 -1.54 9.93 19.56
CA GLY A 124 -1.88 11.25 20.11
C GLY A 124 -0.99 11.64 21.29
N GLY A 125 -1.49 12.53 22.15
CA GLY A 125 -0.73 13.12 23.27
C GLY A 125 -0.04 14.44 22.89
N ASP A 126 0.39 15.22 23.90
CA ASP A 126 1.14 16.48 23.72
C ASP A 126 0.52 17.48 22.74
N GLY A 127 -0.82 17.58 22.74
CA GLY A 127 -1.55 18.50 21.86
C GLY A 127 -1.61 18.08 20.39
N LYS A 128 -1.31 16.81 20.06
CA LYS A 128 -1.45 16.22 18.73
C LYS A 128 -2.76 15.41 18.62
N PRO A 129 -3.38 15.36 17.42
CA PRO A 129 -4.58 14.56 17.23
C PRO A 129 -4.25 13.06 17.25
N THR A 130 -5.24 12.24 17.62
CA THR A 130 -5.18 10.77 17.60
C THR A 130 -6.17 10.19 16.60
N PHE A 131 -5.92 8.93 16.20
CA PHE A 131 -6.62 8.26 15.11
C PHE A 131 -7.07 6.86 15.51
N HIS A 132 -8.27 6.46 15.07
CA HIS A 132 -8.59 5.05 14.92
C HIS A 132 -8.01 4.59 13.58
N ILE A 133 -7.01 3.72 13.58
CA ILE A 133 -6.34 3.29 12.35
C ILE A 133 -6.90 1.93 11.93
N VAL A 134 -7.44 1.87 10.72
CA VAL A 134 -7.90 0.64 10.06
C VAL A 134 -7.01 0.40 8.84
N ALA A 135 -6.28 -0.71 8.81
CA ALA A 135 -5.38 -1.07 7.71
C ALA A 135 -5.75 -2.46 7.18
N PRO A 136 -6.66 -2.57 6.18
CA PRO A 136 -6.97 -3.85 5.56
C PRO A 136 -5.77 -4.41 4.81
N SER A 137 -5.59 -5.72 4.88
CA SER A 137 -4.94 -6.42 3.77
C SER A 137 -5.92 -6.40 2.60
N LEU A 138 -5.52 -5.86 1.46
CA LEU A 138 -6.35 -5.89 0.26
C LEU A 138 -6.69 -7.35 -0.11
N PRO A 139 -7.88 -7.66 -0.67
CA PRO A 139 -8.16 -8.99 -1.19
C PRO A 139 -7.06 -9.49 -2.14
N ASN A 140 -6.67 -10.76 -2.05
CA ASN A 140 -5.45 -11.35 -2.63
C ASN A 140 -4.11 -11.00 -1.97
N PHE A 141 -4.08 -10.18 -0.91
CA PHE A 141 -2.87 -9.80 -0.17
C PHE A 141 -2.95 -10.26 1.29
N GLY A 142 -1.78 -10.52 1.87
CA GLY A 142 -1.64 -10.89 3.28
C GLY A 142 -2.62 -11.99 3.70
N PHE A 143 -3.40 -11.74 4.74
CA PHE A 143 -4.34 -12.73 5.28
C PHE A 143 -5.80 -12.53 4.82
N SER A 144 -6.02 -11.71 3.79
CA SER A 144 -7.34 -11.56 3.18
C SER A 144 -7.61 -12.63 2.12
N GLN A 145 -8.88 -12.92 1.90
CA GLN A 145 -9.36 -13.97 1.01
C GLN A 145 -8.82 -13.83 -0.43
N ARG A 146 -8.57 -14.99 -1.07
CA ARG A 146 -8.31 -15.10 -2.51
C ARG A 146 -9.55 -14.78 -3.32
N ILE A 147 -9.39 -13.96 -4.34
CA ILE A 147 -10.42 -13.76 -5.36
C ILE A 147 -10.23 -14.78 -6.50
N ALA A 148 -11.25 -15.59 -6.73
CA ALA A 148 -11.26 -16.62 -7.76
C ALA A 148 -11.91 -16.18 -9.08
N LYS A 149 -12.81 -15.19 -9.02
CA LYS A 149 -13.56 -14.68 -10.17
C LYS A 149 -12.83 -13.49 -10.81
N PRO A 150 -12.79 -13.36 -12.15
CA PRO A 150 -12.22 -12.19 -12.81
C PRO A 150 -13.03 -10.91 -12.54
N GLY A 151 -12.45 -9.75 -12.85
CA GLY A 151 -13.08 -8.44 -12.74
C GLY A 151 -12.98 -7.79 -11.36
N PHE A 152 -12.12 -8.29 -10.48
CA PHE A 152 -11.89 -7.67 -9.17
C PHE A 152 -10.89 -6.53 -9.29
N ALA A 153 -11.39 -5.36 -9.67
CA ALA A 153 -10.61 -4.19 -10.01
C ALA A 153 -10.79 -3.07 -8.96
N LEU A 154 -10.37 -1.84 -9.31
CA LEU A 154 -10.30 -0.72 -8.37
C LEU A 154 -11.63 -0.41 -7.66
N GLU A 155 -12.76 -0.55 -8.35
CA GLU A 155 -14.08 -0.38 -7.74
C GLU A 155 -14.29 -1.36 -6.59
N GLN A 156 -13.99 -2.64 -6.79
CA GLN A 156 -14.20 -3.66 -5.79
C GLN A 156 -13.22 -3.50 -4.61
N TYR A 157 -11.97 -3.10 -4.86
CA TYR A 157 -11.05 -2.75 -3.78
C TYR A 157 -11.54 -1.54 -2.97
N ALA A 158 -12.01 -0.48 -3.64
CA ALA A 158 -12.58 0.70 -3.00
C ALA A 158 -13.85 0.37 -2.21
N GLN A 159 -14.75 -0.46 -2.78
CA GLN A 159 -15.96 -0.93 -2.12
C GLN A 159 -15.63 -1.76 -0.89
N THR A 160 -14.67 -2.70 -1.00
CA THR A 160 -14.20 -3.51 0.14
C THR A 160 -13.76 -2.61 1.31
N CYS A 161 -12.91 -1.63 1.02
CA CYS A 161 -12.41 -0.68 2.02
C CYS A 161 -13.53 0.19 2.60
N HIS A 162 -14.42 0.72 1.75
CA HIS A 162 -15.54 1.56 2.19
C HIS A 162 -16.51 0.79 3.09
N ARG A 163 -16.95 -0.40 2.64
CA ARG A 163 -17.85 -1.27 3.40
C ARG A 163 -17.23 -1.70 4.72
N LEU A 164 -15.93 -2.02 4.74
CA LEU A 164 -15.19 -2.25 5.98
C LEU A 164 -15.33 -1.07 6.95
N MET A 165 -15.08 0.16 6.51
CA MET A 165 -15.21 1.34 7.36
C MET A 165 -16.66 1.57 7.85
N GLN A 166 -17.67 1.40 6.98
CA GLN A 166 -19.08 1.53 7.36
C GLN A 166 -19.49 0.51 8.41
N ASP A 167 -19.12 -0.76 8.22
CA ASP A 167 -19.44 -1.84 9.14
C ASP A 167 -18.74 -1.70 10.51
N LEU A 168 -17.60 -1.01 10.56
CA LEU A 168 -16.92 -0.64 11.80
C LEU A 168 -17.55 0.60 12.48
N GLY A 169 -18.62 1.17 11.91
CA GLY A 169 -19.34 2.31 12.45
C GLY A 169 -18.77 3.68 12.03
N TYR A 170 -17.81 3.72 11.11
CA TYR A 170 -17.21 4.96 10.64
C TYR A 170 -17.97 5.50 9.42
N ALA A 171 -19.06 6.22 9.69
CA ALA A 171 -19.87 6.84 8.64
C ALA A 171 -19.05 7.84 7.79
N LYS A 172 -18.18 8.63 8.41
CA LYS A 172 -17.27 9.56 7.73
C LYS A 172 -15.85 9.35 8.24
N TYR A 173 -14.88 9.37 7.35
CA TYR A 173 -13.50 9.02 7.66
C TYR A 173 -12.52 9.69 6.69
N VAL A 174 -11.24 9.56 7.01
CA VAL A 174 -10.13 10.01 6.16
C VAL A 174 -9.31 8.83 5.70
N THR A 175 -8.47 9.03 4.70
CA THR A 175 -7.68 7.98 4.09
C THR A 175 -6.20 8.37 4.03
N GLN A 176 -5.33 7.37 4.06
CA GLN A 176 -3.90 7.49 3.77
C GLN A 176 -3.53 6.40 2.77
N GLY A 177 -2.78 6.71 1.72
CA GLY A 177 -2.31 5.69 0.78
C GLY A 177 -1.25 6.13 -0.23
N GLY A 178 -0.35 5.20 -0.53
CA GLY A 178 0.60 5.25 -1.65
C GLY A 178 0.40 4.04 -2.57
N ASP A 179 1.07 3.97 -3.72
CA ASP A 179 0.96 2.86 -4.69
C ASP A 179 -0.49 2.46 -5.05
N TRP A 180 -0.91 1.20 -4.91
CA TRP A 180 -2.31 0.81 -5.09
C TRP A 180 -3.23 1.50 -4.10
N GLY A 181 -2.76 1.82 -2.91
CA GLY A 181 -3.45 2.66 -1.94
C GLY A 181 -3.77 4.06 -2.47
N PHE A 182 -2.93 4.67 -3.31
CA PHE A 182 -3.30 5.90 -4.02
C PHE A 182 -4.53 5.64 -4.90
N TYR A 183 -4.46 4.65 -5.80
CA TYR A 183 -5.56 4.38 -6.73
C TYR A 183 -6.86 4.04 -5.99
N VAL A 184 -6.80 3.16 -4.98
CA VAL A 184 -7.96 2.73 -4.21
C VAL A 184 -8.57 3.90 -3.44
N THR A 185 -7.79 4.68 -2.69
CA THR A 185 -8.33 5.78 -1.89
C THR A 185 -8.88 6.92 -2.75
N ARG A 186 -8.27 7.18 -3.92
CA ARG A 186 -8.81 8.10 -4.92
C ARG A 186 -10.15 7.62 -5.47
N ILE A 187 -10.27 6.35 -5.85
CA ILE A 187 -11.55 5.78 -6.31
C ILE A 187 -12.59 5.78 -5.19
N MET A 188 -12.21 5.57 -3.93
CA MET A 188 -13.13 5.76 -2.80
C MET A 188 -13.64 7.21 -2.72
N GLY A 189 -12.78 8.20 -2.97
CA GLY A 189 -13.18 9.61 -3.04
C GLY A 189 -14.16 9.91 -4.18
N VAL A 190 -13.98 9.26 -5.33
CA VAL A 190 -14.88 9.39 -6.50
C VAL A 190 -16.24 8.72 -6.23
N LEU A 191 -16.25 7.51 -5.69
CA LEU A 191 -17.48 6.71 -5.52
C LEU A 191 -18.24 7.04 -4.24
N TYR A 192 -17.54 7.45 -3.18
CA TYR A 192 -18.11 7.70 -1.84
C TYR A 192 -17.74 9.10 -1.32
N PRO A 193 -17.98 10.18 -2.09
CA PRO A 193 -17.52 11.54 -1.77
C PRO A 193 -18.14 12.12 -0.50
N GLN A 194 -19.26 11.58 -0.02
CA GLN A 194 -19.92 12.01 1.23
C GLN A 194 -19.29 11.38 2.49
N HIS A 195 -18.51 10.30 2.32
CA HIS A 195 -17.93 9.50 3.39
C HIS A 195 -16.43 9.75 3.54
N VAL A 196 -15.71 9.88 2.42
CA VAL A 196 -14.28 10.21 2.41
C VAL A 196 -14.13 11.73 2.41
N LEU A 197 -13.65 12.30 3.52
CA LEU A 197 -13.56 13.76 3.66
C LEU A 197 -12.17 14.32 3.31
N ALA A 198 -11.14 13.50 3.51
CA ALA A 198 -9.77 13.86 3.19
C ALA A 198 -8.92 12.63 2.87
N SER A 199 -7.87 12.85 2.07
CA SER A 199 -6.87 11.84 1.73
C SER A 199 -5.46 12.42 1.88
N HIS A 200 -4.60 11.72 2.62
CA HIS A 200 -3.16 11.95 2.60
C HIS A 200 -2.51 10.95 1.64
N ILE A 201 -1.75 11.44 0.67
CA ILE A 201 -1.20 10.65 -0.44
C ILE A 201 0.30 10.83 -0.50
N ASN A 202 1.03 9.72 -0.63
CA ASN A 202 2.49 9.71 -0.75
C ASN A 202 3.02 9.14 -2.07
N MET A 203 2.16 8.67 -2.97
CA MET A 203 2.49 8.43 -4.39
C MET A 203 1.56 9.25 -5.26
N ILE A 204 2.11 10.19 -6.03
CA ILE A 204 1.31 11.17 -6.77
C ILE A 204 1.34 10.83 -8.25
N ARG A 205 0.21 10.32 -8.76
CA ARG A 205 -0.04 10.16 -10.19
C ARG A 205 -1.03 11.22 -10.62
N ALA A 206 -0.55 12.20 -11.36
CA ALA A 206 -1.35 13.30 -11.86
C ALA A 206 -0.95 13.62 -13.30
N HIS A 207 -1.75 14.44 -13.96
CA HIS A 207 -1.52 14.86 -15.34
C HIS A 207 -0.97 16.28 -15.38
N PRO A 208 -0.27 16.67 -16.46
CA PRO A 208 0.12 18.05 -16.65
C PRO A 208 -1.11 18.96 -16.63
N PRO A 209 -1.05 20.10 -15.93
CA PRO A 209 -2.13 21.09 -15.98
C PRO A 209 -2.31 21.58 -17.42
N SER A 210 -3.56 21.73 -17.86
CA SER A 210 -3.86 22.25 -19.19
C SER A 210 -4.09 23.76 -19.13
N PHE A 211 -3.74 24.49 -20.19
CA PHE A 211 -4.06 25.92 -20.29
C PHE A 211 -5.58 26.19 -20.31
N THR A 212 -6.38 25.20 -20.68
CA THR A 212 -7.84 25.30 -20.74
C THR A 212 -8.52 25.10 -19.39
N LEU A 213 -8.02 24.18 -18.55
CA LEU A 213 -8.62 23.83 -17.26
C LEU A 213 -7.90 24.49 -16.08
N GLN A 214 -6.58 24.65 -16.17
CA GLN A 214 -5.74 25.22 -15.11
C GLN A 214 -4.65 26.18 -15.65
N PRO A 215 -5.02 27.34 -16.26
CA PRO A 215 -4.07 28.23 -16.95
C PRO A 215 -2.88 28.69 -16.07
N ALA A 216 -3.12 28.97 -14.78
CA ALA A 216 -2.06 29.38 -13.86
C ALA A 216 -1.06 28.25 -13.55
N LEU A 217 -1.55 27.01 -13.39
CA LEU A 217 -0.69 25.85 -13.17
C LEU A 217 0.05 25.44 -14.44
N ALA A 218 -0.56 25.60 -15.62
CA ALA A 218 0.05 25.34 -16.92
C ALA A 218 1.24 26.28 -17.19
N LEU A 219 1.10 27.57 -16.86
CA LEU A 219 2.21 28.53 -16.94
C LEU A 219 3.34 28.16 -15.97
N GLN A 220 3.02 27.78 -14.73
CA GLN A 220 4.03 27.32 -13.77
C GLN A 220 4.76 26.07 -14.26
N HIS A 221 4.03 25.11 -14.85
CA HIS A 221 4.60 23.87 -15.36
C HIS A 221 5.57 24.09 -16.54
N ALA A 222 5.25 25.02 -17.45
CA ALA A 222 6.09 25.34 -18.61
C ALA A 222 7.49 25.86 -18.21
N LEU A 223 7.66 26.35 -16.97
CA LEU A 223 8.91 26.87 -16.43
C LEU A 223 9.69 25.83 -15.58
N THR A 224 9.15 24.61 -15.43
CA THR A 224 9.78 23.54 -14.63
C THR A 224 10.21 22.39 -15.53
N PRO A 225 11.52 22.12 -15.70
CA PRO A 225 11.99 21.00 -16.50
C PRO A 225 11.57 19.66 -15.87
N TYR A 226 11.12 18.72 -16.70
CA TYR A 226 10.72 17.36 -16.31
C TYR A 226 11.51 16.35 -17.14
N SER A 227 12.17 15.40 -16.48
CA SER A 227 12.79 14.25 -17.15
C SER A 227 11.80 13.07 -17.13
N PRO A 228 11.38 12.55 -18.29
CA PRO A 228 10.70 11.26 -18.32
C PRO A 228 11.71 10.19 -17.96
N ALA A 229 11.63 9.65 -16.75
CA ALA A 229 12.44 8.52 -16.33
C ALA A 229 11.56 7.33 -15.96
N GLU A 230 12.01 6.18 -16.44
CA GLU A 230 11.74 4.80 -16.04
C GLU A 230 10.62 4.00 -16.73
N THR A 231 11.09 2.90 -17.33
CA THR A 231 10.35 1.79 -17.91
C THR A 231 9.92 0.80 -16.82
N THR A 232 8.62 0.53 -16.69
CA THR A 232 8.07 -0.36 -15.66
C THR A 232 7.90 -1.80 -16.17
N ALA A 233 8.98 -2.51 -16.50
CA ALA A 233 8.90 -3.87 -17.10
C ALA A 233 8.13 -4.87 -16.24
N TYR A 234 8.34 -4.85 -14.92
CA TYR A 234 7.60 -5.69 -13.96
C TYR A 234 6.07 -5.49 -14.08
N ARG A 235 5.63 -4.22 -14.20
CA ARG A 235 4.23 -3.82 -14.32
C ARG A 235 3.65 -4.32 -15.64
N GLN A 236 4.41 -4.25 -16.73
CA GLN A 236 3.94 -4.74 -18.02
C GLN A 236 3.66 -6.24 -17.98
N LEU A 237 4.56 -7.03 -17.37
CA LEU A 237 4.38 -8.47 -17.23
C LEU A 237 3.16 -8.80 -16.35
N GLN A 238 3.07 -8.19 -15.17
CA GLN A 238 1.95 -8.40 -14.24
C GLN A 238 0.61 -7.93 -14.81
N ALA A 239 0.60 -6.83 -15.56
CA ALA A 239 -0.62 -6.30 -16.16
C ALA A 239 -1.10 -7.08 -17.37
N THR A 240 -0.28 -7.94 -17.99
CA THR A 240 -0.64 -8.65 -19.23
C THR A 240 -0.73 -10.16 -19.07
N LYS A 241 0.21 -10.77 -18.35
CA LYS A 241 0.34 -12.24 -18.21
C LYS A 241 0.57 -12.66 -16.75
N PRO A 242 -0.28 -12.22 -15.79
CA PRO A 242 -0.08 -12.53 -14.37
C PRO A 242 -0.12 -14.03 -14.08
N GLN A 243 -0.93 -14.81 -14.81
CA GLN A 243 -1.00 -16.26 -14.61
C GLN A 243 0.30 -16.97 -14.99
N THR A 244 1.03 -16.47 -16.01
CA THR A 244 2.33 -17.04 -16.39
C THR A 244 3.36 -16.80 -15.30
N LEU A 245 3.47 -15.56 -14.81
CA LEU A 245 4.36 -15.19 -13.72
C LEU A 245 4.00 -15.92 -12.40
N ALA A 246 2.71 -16.16 -12.18
CA ALA A 246 2.22 -16.85 -10.98
C ALA A 246 2.80 -18.26 -10.80
N TYR A 247 3.15 -18.97 -11.88
CA TYR A 247 3.80 -20.28 -11.75
C TYR A 247 5.16 -20.17 -11.07
N ALA A 248 5.95 -19.12 -11.37
CA ALA A 248 7.26 -18.90 -10.76
C ALA A 248 7.13 -18.66 -9.24
N PHE A 249 6.19 -17.83 -8.81
CA PHE A 249 5.99 -17.54 -7.39
C PHE A 249 5.36 -18.71 -6.62
N ALA A 250 4.48 -19.48 -7.26
CA ALA A 250 3.90 -20.67 -6.65
C ALA A 250 4.91 -21.82 -6.54
N SER A 251 5.80 -21.97 -7.53
CA SER A 251 6.80 -23.03 -7.56
C SER A 251 7.97 -22.71 -6.64
N SER A 252 8.50 -21.48 -6.66
CA SER A 252 9.80 -21.15 -6.08
C SER A 252 9.72 -19.96 -5.10
N PRO A 253 9.99 -20.18 -3.80
CA PRO A 253 10.17 -19.08 -2.85
C PRO A 253 11.37 -18.20 -3.23
N LEU A 254 12.39 -18.77 -3.89
CA LEU A 254 13.55 -18.02 -4.38
C LEU A 254 13.13 -16.98 -5.44
N ALA A 255 12.27 -17.39 -6.38
CA ALA A 255 11.74 -16.47 -7.40
C ALA A 255 10.92 -15.34 -6.77
N LEU A 256 10.10 -15.65 -5.76
CA LEU A 256 9.35 -14.63 -5.02
C LEU A 256 10.26 -13.68 -4.24
N LEU A 257 11.28 -14.21 -3.56
CA LEU A 257 12.29 -13.45 -2.82
C LEU A 257 13.01 -12.46 -3.73
N ALA A 258 13.63 -12.94 -4.81
CA ALA A 258 14.37 -12.09 -5.73
C ALA A 258 13.46 -10.98 -6.32
N TRP A 259 12.25 -11.35 -6.74
CA TRP A 259 11.30 -10.43 -7.36
C TRP A 259 10.82 -9.30 -6.43
N ILE A 260 10.62 -9.59 -5.14
CA ILE A 260 10.21 -8.58 -4.15
C ILE A 260 11.42 -7.80 -3.64
N TYR A 261 12.54 -8.49 -3.34
CA TYR A 261 13.74 -7.87 -2.77
C TYR A 261 14.33 -6.80 -3.69
N GLU A 262 14.33 -7.03 -5.00
CA GLU A 262 14.73 -6.00 -5.98
C GLU A 262 13.99 -4.68 -5.77
N LYS A 263 12.69 -4.74 -5.44
CA LYS A 263 11.87 -3.53 -5.24
C LYS A 263 12.15 -2.88 -3.89
N LEU A 264 12.35 -3.69 -2.85
CA LEU A 264 12.75 -3.18 -1.53
C LEU A 264 14.10 -2.43 -1.62
N HIS A 265 15.01 -2.88 -2.49
CA HIS A 265 16.25 -2.18 -2.79
C HIS A 265 15.98 -0.92 -3.64
N ASP A 266 15.51 -1.08 -4.88
CA ASP A 266 15.48 -0.01 -5.89
C ASP A 266 14.51 1.13 -5.56
N TRP A 267 13.40 0.83 -4.89
CA TRP A 267 12.34 1.82 -4.65
C TRP A 267 12.50 2.56 -3.32
N THR A 268 13.56 2.30 -2.57
CA THR A 268 13.85 3.02 -1.32
C THR A 268 14.95 4.05 -1.51
N ASP A 269 15.04 5.01 -0.58
CA ASP A 269 16.15 5.94 -0.50
C ASP A 269 17.29 5.38 0.36
N ALA A 270 17.87 4.27 -0.11
CA ALA A 270 18.91 3.52 0.59
C ALA A 270 18.50 3.12 2.02
N TYR A 271 17.25 2.67 2.20
CA TYR A 271 16.76 2.24 3.49
C TYR A 271 17.57 0.99 3.95
N PRO A 272 18.11 0.97 5.19
CA PRO A 272 18.98 -0.09 5.65
C PRO A 272 18.17 -1.31 6.09
N TRP A 273 17.62 -2.05 5.12
CA TRP A 273 16.87 -3.27 5.38
C TRP A 273 17.73 -4.30 6.12
N THR A 274 17.22 -4.79 7.25
CA THR A 274 17.77 -6.00 7.86
C THR A 274 17.24 -7.24 7.14
N ASP A 275 18.00 -8.34 7.19
CA ASP A 275 17.56 -9.61 6.60
C ASP A 275 16.25 -10.10 7.22
N ASP A 276 16.05 -9.92 8.53
CA ASP A 276 14.79 -10.24 9.21
C ASP A 276 13.62 -9.38 8.68
N GLU A 277 13.83 -8.09 8.41
CA GLU A 277 12.79 -7.21 7.83
C GLU A 277 12.43 -7.68 6.41
N VAL A 278 13.42 -7.94 5.55
CA VAL A 278 13.19 -8.44 4.18
C VAL A 278 12.43 -9.75 4.21
N LEU A 279 12.88 -10.71 5.01
CA LEU A 279 12.29 -12.05 5.03
C LEU A 279 10.94 -12.07 5.73
N THR A 280 10.68 -11.21 6.71
CA THR A 280 9.32 -11.01 7.25
C THR A 280 8.40 -10.50 6.15
N TRP A 281 8.84 -9.50 5.38
CA TRP A 281 8.08 -8.90 4.30
C TRP A 281 7.73 -9.91 3.20
N VAL A 282 8.72 -10.67 2.71
CA VAL A 282 8.52 -11.71 1.69
C VAL A 282 7.72 -12.90 2.24
N SER A 283 7.90 -13.27 3.51
CA SER A 283 7.15 -14.38 4.11
C SER A 283 5.66 -14.08 4.25
N VAL A 284 5.25 -12.82 4.48
CA VAL A 284 3.83 -12.44 4.44
C VAL A 284 3.21 -12.70 3.06
N TYR A 285 3.98 -12.52 1.99
CA TYR A 285 3.55 -12.88 0.64
C TYR A 285 3.49 -14.40 0.46
N TYR A 286 4.56 -15.10 0.85
CA TYR A 286 4.66 -16.55 0.67
C TYR A 286 3.57 -17.31 1.42
N PHE A 287 3.28 -16.92 2.67
CA PHE A 287 2.26 -17.52 3.53
C PHE A 287 0.90 -16.82 3.48
N SER A 288 0.69 -15.93 2.51
CA SER A 288 -0.60 -15.25 2.35
C SER A 288 -1.75 -16.25 2.22
N THR A 289 -2.94 -15.88 2.71
CA THR A 289 -4.15 -16.70 2.58
C THR A 289 -4.47 -17.01 1.13
N ALA A 290 -4.19 -16.05 0.24
CA ALA A 290 -4.36 -16.21 -1.19
C ALA A 290 -3.14 -16.84 -1.89
N GLY A 291 -2.15 -17.33 -1.16
CA GLY A 291 -0.91 -17.90 -1.68
C GLY A 291 0.00 -16.88 -2.40
N PRO A 292 1.25 -17.28 -2.70
CA PRO A 292 2.35 -16.40 -3.10
C PRO A 292 2.18 -15.65 -4.43
N ASN A 293 1.04 -15.81 -5.11
CA ASN A 293 0.88 -15.43 -6.51
C ASN A 293 -0.41 -14.64 -6.82
N ALA A 294 -1.36 -14.53 -5.88
CA ALA A 294 -2.64 -13.88 -6.18
C ALA A 294 -2.50 -12.35 -6.26
N HIS A 295 -1.59 -11.77 -5.49
CA HIS A 295 -1.37 -10.33 -5.37
C HIS A 295 -1.09 -9.62 -6.71
N ILE A 296 -0.44 -10.28 -7.68
CA ILE A 296 -0.14 -9.68 -8.99
C ILE A 296 -1.36 -9.55 -9.92
N ARG A 297 -2.50 -10.20 -9.60
CA ARG A 297 -3.72 -10.13 -10.42
C ARG A 297 -4.28 -8.72 -10.48
N ILE A 298 -4.08 -7.92 -9.43
CA ILE A 298 -4.54 -6.52 -9.37
C ILE A 298 -4.09 -5.69 -10.59
N TYR A 299 -2.89 -5.95 -11.11
CA TYR A 299 -2.33 -5.24 -12.26
C TYR A 299 -3.12 -5.50 -13.54
N TYR A 300 -3.50 -6.75 -13.77
CA TYR A 300 -4.27 -7.16 -14.94
C TYR A 300 -5.71 -6.67 -14.83
N GLU A 301 -6.36 -6.95 -13.70
CA GLU A 301 -7.77 -6.60 -13.47
C GLU A 301 -7.99 -5.09 -13.51
N ALA A 302 -7.09 -4.29 -12.93
CA ALA A 302 -7.19 -2.83 -13.01
C ALA A 302 -6.97 -2.24 -14.43
N GLY A 303 -6.41 -3.02 -15.35
CA GLY A 303 -6.11 -2.59 -16.73
C GLY A 303 -7.01 -3.21 -17.80
N HIS A 304 -7.74 -4.28 -17.51
CA HIS A 304 -8.52 -5.07 -18.48
C HIS A 304 -10.01 -5.13 -18.14
N ASN A 305 -10.52 -4.05 -17.55
CA ASN A 305 -11.94 -3.97 -17.23
C ASN A 305 -12.81 -4.08 -18.49
N PRO A 306 -13.82 -4.96 -18.51
CA PRO A 306 -14.65 -5.19 -19.69
C PRO A 306 -15.67 -4.06 -19.95
N THR A 307 -15.80 -3.10 -19.02
CA THR A 307 -16.72 -1.97 -19.14
C THR A 307 -16.05 -0.67 -18.72
N THR A 308 -16.50 0.44 -19.30
CA THR A 308 -16.07 1.80 -18.92
C THR A 308 -16.72 2.30 -17.61
N LEU A 309 -17.65 1.52 -17.05
CA LEU A 309 -18.34 1.86 -15.79
C LEU A 309 -17.45 1.66 -14.57
N VAL A 310 -16.53 0.68 -14.64
CA VAL A 310 -15.53 0.44 -13.59
C VAL A 310 -14.44 1.50 -13.69
N PRO A 311 -14.13 2.24 -12.62
CA PRO A 311 -13.10 3.27 -12.65
C PRO A 311 -11.74 2.71 -13.05
N SER A 312 -11.15 3.31 -14.09
CA SER A 312 -9.79 3.00 -14.52
C SER A 312 -8.75 3.68 -13.62
N ARG A 313 -7.47 3.37 -13.82
CA ARG A 313 -6.37 4.08 -13.12
C ARG A 313 -6.33 5.56 -13.49
N GLU A 314 -6.74 5.91 -14.70
CA GLU A 314 -6.85 7.29 -15.16
C GLU A 314 -7.91 8.04 -14.36
N ARG A 315 -9.05 7.39 -14.07
CA ARG A 315 -10.12 7.97 -13.23
C ARG A 315 -9.68 8.30 -11.81
N ALA A 316 -8.70 7.59 -11.26
CA ALA A 316 -8.11 7.94 -9.95
C ALA A 316 -7.33 9.28 -9.97
N SER A 317 -6.89 9.72 -11.15
CA SER A 317 -6.16 10.97 -11.37
C SER A 317 -7.07 12.15 -11.73
N GLU A 318 -8.39 11.94 -11.78
CA GLU A 318 -9.37 12.99 -12.02
C GLU A 318 -9.50 13.95 -10.81
N TRP A 319 -10.00 15.15 -11.08
CA TRP A 319 -10.32 16.13 -10.05
C TRP A 319 -11.49 15.65 -9.19
N VAL A 320 -11.29 15.62 -7.87
CA VAL A 320 -12.35 15.31 -6.89
C VAL A 320 -12.48 16.49 -5.93
N ASP A 321 -13.54 17.27 -6.09
CA ASP A 321 -13.74 18.54 -5.35
C ASP A 321 -14.05 18.33 -3.85
N SER A 322 -14.81 17.28 -3.54
CA SER A 322 -15.31 17.02 -2.20
C SER A 322 -14.26 16.50 -1.22
N VAL A 323 -13.12 16.02 -1.71
CA VAL A 323 -12.08 15.38 -0.88
C VAL A 323 -10.87 16.31 -0.76
N LYS A 324 -10.53 16.70 0.47
CA LYS A 324 -9.36 17.55 0.74
C LYS A 324 -8.08 16.72 0.71
N LEU A 325 -7.03 17.22 0.06
CA LEU A 325 -5.81 16.45 -0.18
C LEU A 325 -4.63 16.98 0.63
N GLY A 326 -3.92 16.04 1.27
CA GLY A 326 -2.56 16.21 1.75
C GLY A 326 -1.61 15.45 0.83
N LEU A 327 -0.55 16.11 0.35
CA LEU A 327 0.42 15.49 -0.56
C LEU A 327 1.80 15.43 0.10
N ALA A 328 2.43 14.26 0.13
CA ALA A 328 3.82 14.11 0.56
C ALA A 328 4.69 13.73 -0.65
N HIS A 329 5.64 14.61 -0.99
CA HIS A 329 6.58 14.39 -2.09
C HIS A 329 7.89 13.82 -1.55
N PHE A 330 8.29 12.68 -2.11
CA PHE A 330 9.52 11.97 -1.80
C PHE A 330 10.44 11.94 -3.03
N PRO A 331 11.74 12.20 -2.87
CA PRO A 331 12.65 12.34 -4.01
C PRO A 331 12.95 11.01 -4.72
N ARG A 332 12.78 9.87 -4.05
CA ARG A 332 13.01 8.52 -4.58
C ARG A 332 11.71 7.73 -4.77
N GLU A 333 10.58 8.42 -4.89
CA GLU A 333 9.34 7.79 -5.33
C GLU A 333 9.49 7.31 -6.78
N ILE A 334 8.85 6.20 -7.16
CA ILE A 334 8.92 5.58 -8.50
C ILE A 334 8.43 6.54 -9.58
N THR A 335 7.60 7.52 -9.21
CA THR A 335 7.21 8.58 -10.12
C THR A 335 7.18 9.91 -9.41
N VAL A 336 8.15 10.75 -9.76
CA VAL A 336 8.28 12.11 -9.25
C VAL A 336 7.71 13.07 -10.29
N VAL A 337 6.44 13.47 -10.11
CA VAL A 337 5.81 14.49 -10.96
C VAL A 337 6.09 15.90 -10.44
N PRO A 338 6.08 16.94 -11.30
CA PRO A 338 6.13 18.31 -10.84
C PRO A 338 5.01 18.61 -9.83
N ARG A 339 5.32 19.36 -8.77
CA ARG A 339 4.36 19.68 -7.68
C ARG A 339 3.04 20.26 -8.18
N ALA A 340 3.09 21.09 -9.21
CA ALA A 340 1.91 21.71 -9.82
C ALA A 340 0.90 20.66 -10.33
N TRP A 341 1.36 19.47 -10.74
CA TRP A 341 0.48 18.41 -11.24
C TRP A 341 -0.37 17.82 -10.12
N GLY A 342 0.17 17.64 -8.90
CA GLY A 342 -0.62 17.14 -7.77
C GLY A 342 -1.85 18.01 -7.47
N LYS A 343 -1.78 19.31 -7.80
CA LYS A 343 -2.90 20.26 -7.65
C LYS A 343 -4.01 20.07 -8.70
N THR A 344 -3.85 19.21 -9.70
CA THR A 344 -4.93 18.87 -10.64
C THR A 344 -5.85 17.76 -10.10
N LEU A 345 -5.49 17.14 -8.96
CA LEU A 345 -6.25 16.04 -8.36
C LEU A 345 -7.44 16.51 -7.51
N GLY A 346 -7.42 17.74 -7.02
CA GLY A 346 -8.45 18.26 -6.12
C GLY A 346 -7.90 19.35 -5.20
N PRO A 347 -8.70 19.79 -4.22
CA PRO A 347 -8.30 20.83 -3.27
C PRO A 347 -7.15 20.35 -2.35
N VAL A 348 -5.91 20.72 -2.70
CA VAL A 348 -4.72 20.45 -1.87
C VAL A 348 -4.65 21.46 -0.73
N VAL A 349 -4.79 20.97 0.50
CA VAL A 349 -4.78 21.78 1.73
C VAL A 349 -3.49 21.65 2.52
N HIS A 350 -2.69 20.63 2.23
CA HIS A 350 -1.39 20.38 2.85
C HIS A 350 -0.44 19.79 1.81
N GLU A 351 0.82 20.22 1.80
CA GLU A 351 1.83 19.69 0.91
C GLU A 351 3.20 19.70 1.62
N SER A 352 3.89 18.56 1.64
CA SER A 352 5.25 18.44 2.15
C SER A 352 6.22 18.02 1.04
N VAL A 353 7.38 18.65 0.99
CA VAL A 353 8.47 18.29 0.06
C VAL A 353 9.67 17.86 0.89
N ASN A 354 10.08 16.61 0.72
CA ASN A 354 11.07 16.00 1.58
C ASN A 354 12.41 15.83 0.84
N LYS A 355 13.52 15.92 1.59
CA LYS A 355 14.88 15.77 1.04
C LYS A 355 15.35 14.31 0.95
N ARG A 356 14.63 13.39 1.59
CA ARG A 356 14.96 11.96 1.73
C ARG A 356 13.70 11.11 1.84
N GLY A 357 13.81 9.83 1.47
CA GLY A 357 12.75 8.81 1.47
C GLY A 357 12.33 8.41 0.06
N GLY A 358 11.95 7.14 -0.09
CA GLY A 358 11.45 6.57 -1.34
C GLY A 358 9.97 6.19 -1.31
N HIS A 359 9.65 5.14 -2.06
CA HIS A 359 8.30 4.64 -2.31
C HIS A 359 7.61 4.09 -1.06
N PHE A 360 8.35 3.39 -0.19
CA PHE A 360 7.80 2.77 1.02
C PHE A 360 7.72 3.79 2.16
N ALA A 361 7.12 4.95 1.89
CA ALA A 361 7.20 6.14 2.74
C ALA A 361 6.71 5.92 4.18
N ALA A 362 5.67 5.10 4.38
CA ALA A 362 5.17 4.76 5.72
C ALA A 362 6.16 3.91 6.53
N TRP A 363 7.05 3.18 5.85
CA TRP A 363 8.08 2.35 6.45
C TRP A 363 9.41 3.09 6.61
N GLU A 364 9.85 3.81 5.57
CA GLU A 364 11.11 4.55 5.54
C GLU A 364 11.04 5.84 6.36
N ARG A 365 9.94 6.60 6.20
CA ARG A 365 9.75 7.93 6.76
C ARG A 365 8.41 8.07 7.51
N PRO A 366 8.15 7.19 8.51
CA PRO A 366 6.92 7.26 9.31
C PRO A 366 6.80 8.61 10.04
N ASP A 367 7.92 9.28 10.32
CA ASP A 367 7.99 10.62 10.89
C ASP A 367 7.33 11.68 9.98
N VAL A 368 7.51 11.58 8.66
CA VAL A 368 6.94 12.52 7.69
C VAL A 368 5.43 12.32 7.58
N ILE A 369 4.99 11.07 7.38
CA ILE A 369 3.58 10.76 7.22
C ILE A 369 2.81 11.13 8.50
N SER A 370 3.34 10.78 9.67
CA SER A 370 2.70 11.14 10.95
C SER A 370 2.67 12.65 11.19
N ARG A 371 3.75 13.37 10.91
CA ARG A 371 3.80 14.84 11.00
C ARG A 371 2.78 15.49 10.07
N ASP A 372 2.65 15.02 8.84
CA ASP A 372 1.71 15.57 7.88
C ASP A 372 0.26 15.34 8.33
N LEU A 373 -0.08 14.13 8.76
CA LEU A 373 -1.40 13.83 9.33
C LEU A 373 -1.69 14.71 10.57
N GLN A 374 -0.75 14.82 11.49
CA GLN A 374 -0.89 15.68 12.67
C GLN A 374 -1.01 17.17 12.31
N GLY A 375 -0.29 17.63 11.29
CA GLY A 375 -0.36 19.00 10.78
C GLY A 375 -1.68 19.30 10.09
N MET A 376 -2.21 18.36 9.32
CA MET A 376 -3.51 18.47 8.66
C MET A 376 -4.66 18.54 9.66
N PHE A 377 -4.68 17.64 10.65
CA PHE A 377 -5.83 17.43 11.54
C PHE A 377 -5.66 18.04 12.95
N GLY A 378 -4.50 18.61 13.27
CA GLY A 378 -4.25 19.25 14.56
C GLY A 378 -5.12 20.49 14.78
N LYS A 379 -5.19 21.02 16.01
CA LYS A 379 -6.08 22.17 16.35
C LYS A 379 -5.86 23.42 15.50
N LYS A 380 -4.66 23.59 14.94
CA LYS A 380 -4.27 24.69 14.03
C LYS A 380 -4.21 24.26 12.56
N GLY A 381 -4.50 23.00 12.29
CA GLY A 381 -4.45 22.39 10.96
C GLY A 381 -5.67 22.76 10.12
N PRO A 382 -5.54 22.74 8.78
CA PRO A 382 -6.62 23.12 7.86
C PRO A 382 -7.83 22.19 7.90
N LEU A 383 -7.69 20.98 8.46
CA LEU A 383 -8.73 19.96 8.53
C LEU A 383 -9.19 19.67 9.97
N TYR A 384 -8.88 20.55 10.93
CA TYR A 384 -9.37 20.40 12.29
C TYR A 384 -10.91 20.30 12.30
N LYS A 385 -11.44 19.25 12.96
CA LYS A 385 -12.88 18.93 13.03
C LYS A 385 -13.57 18.69 11.68
N ILE A 386 -12.83 18.37 10.61
CA ILE A 386 -13.47 18.04 9.33
C ILE A 386 -14.39 16.82 9.45
N VAL A 387 -14.03 15.83 10.27
CA VAL A 387 -14.87 14.68 10.57
C VAL A 387 -15.85 15.06 11.70
N PRO A 388 -17.18 15.09 11.43
CA PRO A 388 -18.16 15.48 12.45
C PRO A 388 -18.08 14.61 13.69
N GLY A 389 -17.98 15.25 14.86
CA GLY A 389 -17.88 14.56 16.16
C GLY A 389 -16.52 13.91 16.45
N ARG A 390 -15.53 13.98 15.54
CA ARG A 390 -14.21 13.34 15.70
C ARG A 390 -13.10 14.35 15.47
N SER A 391 -12.75 15.09 16.53
CA SER A 391 -11.76 16.19 16.45
C SER A 391 -10.30 15.75 16.53
N GLY A 392 -10.06 14.49 16.91
CA GLY A 392 -8.75 13.95 17.25
C GLY A 392 -8.33 14.17 18.71
N TYR A 393 -9.18 14.76 19.55
CA TYR A 393 -8.94 15.10 20.96
C TYR A 393 -10.11 14.71 21.83
#